data_AF-A0A3Q0NDX4-F1
#
_entry.id   AF-A0A3Q0NDX4-F1
#
_cell.length_a   1.000
_cell.length_b   1.000
_cell.length_c   1.000
_cell.angle_alpha   90.00
_cell.angle_beta   90.00
_cell.angle_gamma   90.00
#
_symmetry.space_group_name_H-M   'P 1'
#
loop_
_entity.id
_entity.type
_entity.pdbx_description
1 polymer ?
#
loop_
_entity_poly.entity_id
_entity_poly.type
_entity_poly.pdbx_seq_one_letter_code
_entity_poly.pdbx_strand_id
1 'polypeptide(L)'
;MTLTTAQKRYYDAMNEFEAIISKELEQTRAFSQDLLNDSDYLVITKNEAYAVDLCMLDDDKLYLDETLVQSTRLDIEDETYYINFVVTNEDDFKLATDEDKEKHDRQEVIIKSELN
;
A
#
# COMPACT_ATOMS: atom_id res chain seq x y z
N MET A 1 -3.38 26.51 5.38
CA MET A 1 -4.02 25.18 5.39
C MET A 1 -3.17 24.29 6.25
N THR A 2 -3.73 23.67 7.29
CA THR A 2 -3.00 22.75 8.17
C THR A 2 -3.09 21.36 7.54
N LEU A 3 -1.94 20.70 7.33
CA LEU A 3 -1.90 19.30 6.86
C LEU A 3 -2.61 18.40 7.88
N THR A 4 -3.47 17.49 7.41
CA THR A 4 -4.11 16.47 8.27
C THR A 4 -3.07 15.45 8.75
N THR A 5 -3.44 14.62 9.73
CA THR A 5 -2.57 13.54 10.23
C THR A 5 -2.18 12.57 9.11
N ALA A 6 -3.16 12.04 8.37
CA ALA A 6 -2.94 11.14 7.24
C ALA A 6 -2.06 11.78 6.16
N GLN A 7 -2.24 13.07 5.88
CA GLN A 7 -1.41 13.77 4.90
C GLN A 7 0.04 13.91 5.36
N LYS A 8 0.29 14.15 6.66
CA LYS A 8 1.66 14.15 7.19
C LYS A 8 2.30 12.78 7.11
N ARG A 9 1.57 11.73 7.51
CA ARG A 9 2.04 10.33 7.42
C ARG A 9 2.38 9.94 5.98
N TYR A 10 1.56 10.34 5.03
CA TYR A 10 1.84 10.15 3.61
C TYR A 10 3.17 10.79 3.19
N TYR A 11 3.39 12.08 3.53
CA TYR A 11 4.64 12.74 3.18
C TYR A 11 5.85 12.13 3.89
N ASP A 12 5.71 11.73 5.16
CA ASP A 12 6.77 11.05 5.89
C ASP A 12 7.15 9.72 5.22
N ALA A 13 6.16 8.92 4.81
CA ALA A 13 6.38 7.67 4.10
C ALA A 13 7.01 7.87 2.71
N MET A 14 6.62 8.91 1.97
CA MET A 14 7.24 9.23 0.68
C MET A 14 8.69 9.70 0.85
N ASN A 15 9.00 10.47 1.90
CA ASN A 15 10.38 10.86 2.23
C ASN A 15 11.23 9.64 2.61
N GLU A 16 10.67 8.70 3.37
CA GLU A 16 11.34 7.44 3.70
C GLU A 16 11.58 6.61 2.43
N PHE A 17 10.61 6.57 1.52
CA PHE A 17 10.75 5.86 0.25
C PHE A 17 11.92 6.41 -0.57
N GLU A 18 11.98 7.74 -0.74
CA GLU A 18 13.10 8.43 -1.40
C GLU A 18 14.46 8.09 -0.79
N ALA A 19 14.52 8.02 0.54
CA ALA A 19 15.73 7.63 1.25
C ALA A 19 16.12 6.17 0.97
N ILE A 20 15.16 5.25 0.93
CA ILE A 20 15.40 3.83 0.64
C ILE A 20 15.92 3.64 -0.78
N ILE A 21 15.27 4.25 -1.78
CA ILE A 21 15.70 4.14 -3.18
C ILE A 21 16.90 5.03 -3.50
N SER A 22 17.34 5.88 -2.54
CA SER A 22 18.42 6.86 -2.70
C SER A 22 18.25 7.76 -3.93
N LYS A 23 16.99 8.12 -4.25
CA LYS A 23 16.60 8.95 -5.39
C LYS A 23 15.57 9.96 -4.93
N GLU A 24 15.72 11.19 -5.40
CA GLU A 24 14.75 12.27 -5.18
C GLU A 24 13.59 12.12 -6.17
N LEU A 25 12.35 12.14 -5.69
CA LEU A 25 11.20 12.20 -6.59
C LEU A 25 11.04 13.65 -7.05
N GLU A 26 11.10 13.89 -8.36
CA GLU A 26 10.92 15.24 -8.89
C GLU A 26 9.57 15.86 -8.47
N GLN A 27 8.54 15.03 -8.29
CA GLN A 27 7.25 15.43 -7.73
C GLN A 27 6.63 14.29 -6.92
N THR A 28 6.46 14.50 -5.61
CA THR A 28 5.58 13.67 -4.79
C THR A 28 4.14 13.84 -5.27
N ARG A 29 3.51 12.75 -5.70
CA ARG A 29 2.14 12.79 -6.22
C ARG A 29 1.18 13.27 -5.13
N ALA A 30 0.24 14.16 -5.48
CA ALA A 30 -0.80 14.58 -4.57
C ALA A 30 -2.03 13.68 -4.72
N PHE A 31 -2.58 13.22 -3.60
CA PHE A 31 -3.83 12.48 -3.52
C PHE A 31 -4.91 13.31 -2.83
N SER A 32 -6.19 12.93 -3.01
CA SER A 32 -7.29 13.61 -2.33
C SER A 32 -7.22 13.36 -0.83
N GLN A 33 -7.66 14.34 -0.05
CA GLN A 33 -7.66 14.20 1.41
C GLN A 33 -8.59 13.09 1.89
N ASP A 34 -9.71 12.89 1.19
CA ASP A 34 -10.68 11.84 1.49
C ASP A 34 -10.04 10.45 1.32
N LEU A 35 -9.29 10.21 0.23
CA LEU A 35 -8.57 8.95 0.04
C LEU A 35 -7.60 8.68 1.19
N LEU A 36 -6.81 9.68 1.56
CA LEU A 36 -5.81 9.55 2.62
C LEU A 36 -6.45 9.26 3.99
N ASN A 37 -7.60 9.87 4.28
CA ASN A 37 -8.30 9.66 5.55
C ASN A 37 -9.09 8.35 5.57
N ASP A 38 -9.60 7.91 4.42
CA ASP A 38 -10.38 6.68 4.31
C ASP A 38 -9.50 5.43 4.20
N SER A 39 -8.19 5.59 3.96
CA SER A 39 -7.22 4.50 3.86
C SER A 39 -6.49 4.27 5.17
N ASP A 40 -6.28 3.01 5.55
CA ASP A 40 -5.57 2.66 6.78
C ASP A 40 -4.05 2.64 6.55
N TYR A 41 -3.61 2.07 5.43
CA TYR A 41 -2.19 1.98 5.11
C TYR A 41 -1.86 2.51 3.71
N LEU A 42 -0.65 3.05 3.62
CA LEU A 42 0.08 3.30 2.38
C LEU A 42 1.12 2.20 2.20
N VAL A 43 1.07 1.52 1.05
CA VAL A 43 2.03 0.47 0.69
C VAL A 43 2.72 0.79 -0.62
N ILE A 44 4.05 0.80 -0.62
CA ILE A 44 4.85 0.98 -1.83
C ILE A 44 5.47 -0.36 -2.21
N THR A 45 5.17 -0.82 -3.42
CA THR A 45 5.67 -2.09 -3.96
C THR A 45 6.50 -1.88 -5.22
N LYS A 46 7.38 -2.83 -5.52
CA LYS A 46 8.18 -2.84 -6.75
C LYS A 46 7.51 -3.72 -7.81
N ASN A 47 7.62 -3.31 -9.08
CA ASN A 47 7.21 -4.00 -10.31
C ASN A 47 5.72 -4.31 -10.49
N GLU A 48 4.98 -4.61 -9.43
CA GLU A 48 3.56 -4.98 -9.46
C GLU A 48 2.77 -4.22 -8.38
N ALA A 49 1.45 -4.11 -8.57
CA ALA A 49 0.55 -3.57 -7.55
C ALA A 49 0.53 -4.48 -6.32
N TYR A 50 0.25 -3.90 -5.15
CA TYR A 50 0.27 -4.63 -3.88
C TYR A 50 -0.75 -5.77 -3.87
N ALA A 51 -0.26 -6.97 -3.52
CA ALA A 51 -1.09 -8.09 -3.16
C ALA A 51 -1.46 -7.93 -1.68
N VAL A 52 -2.75 -7.74 -1.42
CA VAL A 52 -3.30 -7.49 -0.09
C VAL A 52 -2.86 -8.54 0.93
N ASP A 53 -2.70 -8.14 2.20
CA ASP A 53 -2.33 -9.09 3.24
C ASP A 53 -3.39 -10.16 3.45
N LEU A 54 -2.92 -11.31 3.94
CA LEU A 54 -3.72 -12.50 4.19
C LEU A 54 -3.78 -12.80 5.69
N CYS A 55 -4.98 -13.08 6.20
CA CYS A 55 -5.19 -13.52 7.59
C CYS A 55 -5.79 -14.92 7.66
N MET A 56 -5.61 -15.60 8.79
CA MET A 56 -6.26 -16.88 9.09
C MET A 56 -7.30 -16.65 10.19
N LEU A 57 -8.57 -16.86 9.87
CA LEU A 57 -9.69 -16.72 10.81
C LEU A 57 -10.19 -18.08 11.32
N ASP A 58 -10.18 -19.08 10.45
CA ASP A 58 -10.51 -20.47 10.74
C ASP A 58 -9.30 -21.34 10.41
N ASP A 59 -9.11 -22.41 11.19
CA ASP A 59 -8.05 -23.39 10.93
C ASP A 59 -8.15 -23.90 9.47
N ASP A 60 -7.07 -23.71 8.71
CA ASP A 60 -6.84 -24.15 7.32
C ASP A 60 -7.33 -23.24 6.16
N LYS A 61 -7.85 -22.03 6.42
CA LYS A 61 -8.22 -21.09 5.33
C LYS A 61 -7.60 -19.72 5.47
N LEU A 62 -7.09 -19.21 4.35
CA LEU A 62 -6.59 -17.85 4.21
C LEU A 62 -7.70 -16.94 3.69
N TYR A 63 -7.77 -15.74 4.25
CA TYR A 63 -8.72 -14.71 3.89
C TYR A 63 -7.97 -13.42 3.57
N LEU A 64 -8.53 -12.58 2.69
CA LEU A 64 -8.00 -11.26 2.40
C LEU A 64 -8.27 -10.34 3.59
N ASP A 65 -7.21 -9.97 4.31
CA ASP A 65 -7.28 -9.09 5.48
C ASP A 65 -7.48 -7.63 5.08
N GLU A 66 -7.02 -7.28 3.88
CA GLU A 66 -7.05 -5.92 3.36
C GLU A 66 -7.78 -5.86 2.02
N THR A 67 -8.25 -4.67 1.68
CA THR A 67 -8.78 -4.35 0.35
C THR A 67 -7.95 -3.23 -0.25
N LEU A 68 -7.43 -3.46 -1.46
CA LEU A 68 -6.76 -2.46 -2.27
C LEU A 68 -7.78 -1.47 -2.84
N VAL A 69 -7.74 -0.23 -2.35
CA VAL A 69 -8.66 0.84 -2.75
C VAL A 69 -8.15 1.57 -3.98
N GLN A 70 -6.87 1.91 -4.00
CA GLN A 70 -6.24 2.60 -5.11
C GLN A 70 -4.81 2.16 -5.30
N SER A 71 -4.41 1.95 -6.55
CA SER A 71 -3.01 1.70 -6.92
C SER A 71 -2.60 2.65 -8.03
N THR A 72 -1.43 3.25 -7.85
CA THR A 72 -0.88 4.25 -8.77
C THR A 72 0.54 3.87 -9.14
N ARG A 73 0.77 3.64 -10.44
CA ARG A 73 2.09 3.40 -10.99
C ARG A 73 2.97 4.66 -10.89
N LEU A 74 4.22 4.45 -10.49
CA LEU A 74 5.28 5.44 -10.39
C LEU A 74 6.53 4.86 -11.06
N ASP A 75 6.90 5.40 -12.21
CA ASP A 75 8.13 5.00 -12.90
C ASP A 75 9.28 5.94 -12.49
N ILE A 76 10.38 5.36 -12.03
CA ILE A 76 11.59 6.08 -11.59
C ILE A 76 12.78 5.49 -12.35
N GLU A 77 13.28 6.23 -13.33
CA GLU A 77 14.31 5.74 -14.25
C GLU A 77 13.90 4.41 -14.92
N ASP A 78 14.64 3.34 -14.68
CA ASP A 78 14.41 1.99 -15.22
C ASP A 78 13.61 1.08 -14.27
N GLU A 79 13.13 1.61 -13.14
CA GLU A 79 12.39 0.84 -12.14
C GLU A 79 10.94 1.31 -12.04
N THR A 80 10.02 0.36 -11.94
CA THR A 80 8.59 0.63 -11.74
C THR A 80 8.22 0.35 -10.30
N TYR A 81 7.58 1.32 -9.67
CA TYR A 81 7.02 1.24 -8.34
C TYR A 81 5.51 1.47 -8.38
N TYR A 82 4.81 1.03 -7.36
CA TYR A 82 3.37 1.25 -7.20
C TYR A 82 3.11 1.83 -5.82
N ILE A 83 2.39 2.95 -5.77
CA ILE A 83 1.84 3.52 -4.55
C ILE A 83 0.44 2.97 -4.38
N ASN A 84 0.22 2.23 -3.30
CA ASN A 84 -1.01 1.51 -3.03
C ASN A 84 -1.65 2.02 -1.74
N PHE A 85 -2.95 2.22 -1.76
CA PHE A 85 -3.77 2.58 -0.62
C PHE A 85 -4.68 1.42 -0.28
N VAL A 86 -4.63 0.99 0.98
CA VAL A 86 -5.36 -0.19 1.45
C VAL A 86 -6.17 0.13 2.70
N VAL A 87 -7.27 -0.58 2.85
CA VAL A 87 -8.17 -0.54 4.00
C VAL A 87 -8.28 -1.93 4.58
N THR A 88 -8.28 -2.04 5.89
CA THR A 88 -8.43 -3.28 6.63
C THR A 88 -9.88 -3.74 6.56
N ASN A 89 -10.10 -5.02 6.29
CA ASN A 89 -11.43 -5.61 6.32
C ASN A 89 -11.77 -5.95 7.77
N GLU A 90 -12.91 -5.45 8.27
CA GLU A 90 -13.33 -5.72 9.66
C GLU A 90 -14.36 -6.86 9.77
N ASP A 91 -15.25 -7.02 8.78
CA ASP A 91 -16.38 -7.95 8.87
C ASP A 91 -16.58 -8.85 7.63
N ASP A 92 -16.18 -8.41 6.43
CA ASP A 92 -16.47 -9.10 5.16
C ASP A 92 -15.20 -9.70 4.53
N PHE A 93 -14.62 -10.68 5.23
CA PHE A 93 -13.42 -11.38 4.80
C PHE A 93 -13.70 -12.27 3.59
N LYS A 94 -13.00 -12.00 2.48
CA LYS A 94 -13.06 -12.82 1.27
C LYS A 94 -12.06 -13.95 1.36
N LEU A 95 -12.46 -15.15 0.94
CA LEU A 95 -11.55 -16.30 0.86
C LEU A 95 -10.44 -16.00 -0.15
N ALA A 96 -9.19 -16.13 0.27
CA ALA A 96 -8.03 -15.97 -0.60
C ALA A 96 -7.90 -17.17 -1.54
N THR A 97 -7.48 -16.91 -2.77
CA THR A 97 -7.14 -17.96 -3.74
C THR A 97 -5.66 -18.35 -3.64
N ASP A 98 -5.30 -19.50 -4.22
CA ASP A 98 -3.88 -19.89 -4.34
C ASP A 98 -3.06 -18.86 -5.14
N GLU A 99 -3.69 -18.15 -6.09
CA GLU A 99 -3.06 -17.07 -6.85
C GLU A 99 -2.78 -15.84 -5.97
N ASP A 100 -3.70 -15.49 -5.07
CA ASP A 100 -3.49 -14.39 -4.12
C ASP A 100 -2.32 -14.69 -3.19
N LYS A 101 -2.22 -15.94 -2.73
CA LYS A 101 -1.09 -16.41 -1.93
C LYS A 101 0.23 -16.35 -2.70
N GLU A 102 0.27 -16.84 -3.94
CA GLU A 102 1.49 -16.80 -4.75
C GLU A 102 1.95 -15.35 -4.99
N LYS A 103 1.02 -14.42 -5.25
CA LYS A 103 1.33 -13.00 -5.41
C LYS A 103 1.83 -12.38 -4.10
N HIS A 104 1.19 -12.70 -2.99
CA HIS A 104 1.59 -12.23 -1.66
C HIS A 104 2.99 -12.72 -1.27
N ASP A 105 3.33 -13.98 -1.58
CA ASP A 105 4.66 -14.53 -1.29
C ASP A 105 5.75 -13.96 -2.21
N ARG A 106 5.38 -13.51 -3.43
CA ARG A 106 6.33 -13.01 -4.45
C ARG A 106 6.55 -11.49 -4.41
N GLN A 107 5.58 -10.73 -3.92
CA GLN A 107 5.66 -9.27 -3.98
C GLN A 107 6.83 -8.71 -3.18
N GLU A 108 7.37 -7.59 -3.65
CA GLU A 108 8.43 -6.85 -2.96
C GLU A 108 7.83 -5.57 -2.38
N VAL A 109 7.52 -5.61 -1.08
CA VAL A 109 7.04 -4.46 -0.31
C VAL A 109 8.24 -3.66 0.20
N ILE A 110 8.28 -2.38 -0.13
CA ILE A 110 9.36 -1.46 0.23
C ILE A 110 8.99 -0.68 1.49
N ILE A 111 7.78 -0.13 1.50
CA ILE A 111 7.20 0.57 2.65
C ILE A 111 5.79 0.08 2.86
N LYS A 112 5.42 -0.14 4.12
CA LYS A 112 4.05 -0.21 4.60
C LYS A 112 3.93 0.73 5.79
N SER A 113 3.14 1.78 5.67
CA SER A 113 2.96 2.81 6.70
C SER A 113 1.50 3.02 7.01
N GLU A 114 1.17 3.10 8.29
CA GLU A 114 -0.14 3.52 8.78
C GLU A 114 -0.38 5.01 8.48
N LEU A 115 -1.59 5.34 8.03
CA LEU A 115 -2.04 6.70 7.74
C LEU A 115 -2.90 7.27 8.87
N ASN A 116 -3.69 6.44 9.56
CA ASN A 116 -4.66 6.83 10.58
C ASN A 116 -4.23 6.49 12.02
#